data_AF-C6KUX3-F1
#
_entry.id   AF-C6KUX3-F1
#
_cell.length_a   1.000
_cell.length_b   1.000
_cell.length_c   1.000
_cell.angle_alpha   90.00
_cell.angle_beta   90.00
_cell.angle_gamma   90.00
#
_symmetry.space_group_name_H-M   'P 1'
#
loop_
_entity.id
_entity.type
_entity.pdbx_description
1 polymer ?
#
loop_
_entity_poly.entity_id
_entity_poly.type
_entity_poly.pdbx_seq_one_letter_code
_entity_poly.pdbx_strand_id
1 'polypeptide(L)'
;PGGSGLSSPRSMIHALLAGGCTEPVTLVYGQRSRDELYYDDEFRALAQQHPQFTYVPSLSAEPEGSDWSGARGFVHQAAQAHFQGNFAGHKAYLCGPPPMVEACIATLMQGRLFERDIYTEKFLSAADAQGARSPLFKRV
;
A
#
# COMPACT_ATOMS: atom_id res chain seq x y z
N PRO A 1 18.35 -12.64 -6.34
CA PRO A 1 17.48 -11.54 -6.80
C PRO A 1 16.40 -11.27 -5.72
N GLY A 2 16.66 -10.27 -4.87
CA GLY A 2 15.80 -9.96 -3.72
C GLY A 2 14.40 -9.56 -4.18
N GLY A 3 13.39 -10.30 -3.71
CA GLY A 3 12.00 -9.88 -3.90
C GLY A 3 11.81 -8.54 -3.22
N SER A 4 11.46 -7.51 -4.01
CA SER A 4 10.91 -6.29 -3.42
C SER A 4 9.64 -6.67 -2.65
N GLY A 5 9.34 -5.97 -1.56
CA GLY A 5 8.15 -6.26 -0.73
C GLY A 5 6.79 -6.23 -1.48
N LEU A 6 6.79 -5.93 -2.79
CA LEU A 6 5.63 -6.05 -3.68
C LEU A 6 5.37 -7.46 -4.21
N SER A 7 6.30 -8.42 -4.11
CA SER A 7 6.05 -9.76 -4.66
C SER A 7 4.85 -10.45 -4.00
N SER A 8 4.67 -10.26 -2.69
CA SER A 8 3.54 -10.82 -1.94
C SER A 8 2.21 -10.14 -2.30
N PRO A 9 2.06 -8.80 -2.21
CA PRO A 9 0.85 -8.10 -2.64
C PRO A 9 0.47 -8.38 -4.10
N ARG A 10 1.46 -8.41 -5.01
CA ARG A 10 1.24 -8.70 -6.43
C ARG A 10 0.63 -10.09 -6.61
N SER A 11 1.23 -11.11 -6.00
CA SER A 11 0.72 -12.49 -6.12
C SER A 11 -0.70 -12.64 -5.55
N MET A 12 -0.99 -11.95 -4.44
CA MET A 12 -2.32 -11.94 -3.85
C MET A 12 -3.36 -11.29 -4.77
N ILE A 13 -3.06 -10.13 -5.36
CA ILE A 13 -3.95 -9.44 -6.29
C ILE A 13 -4.21 -10.31 -7.52
N HIS A 14 -3.17 -10.90 -8.11
CA HIS A 14 -3.32 -11.82 -9.24
C HIS A 14 -4.19 -13.02 -8.90
N ALA A 15 -3.98 -13.64 -7.74
CA ALA A 15 -4.78 -14.77 -7.31
C ALA A 15 -6.25 -14.39 -7.06
N LEU A 16 -6.51 -13.23 -6.46
CA LEU A 16 -7.87 -12.73 -6.23
C LEU A 16 -8.59 -12.48 -7.55
N LEU A 17 -7.94 -11.78 -8.49
CA LEU A 17 -8.54 -11.44 -9.78
C LEU A 17 -8.73 -12.67 -10.67
N ALA A 18 -7.75 -13.58 -10.71
CA ALA A 18 -7.87 -14.84 -11.45
C ALA A 18 -8.93 -15.78 -10.83
N GLY A 19 -9.14 -15.71 -9.51
CA GLY A 19 -10.18 -16.45 -8.79
C GLY A 19 -11.60 -15.91 -9.00
N GLY A 20 -11.77 -14.82 -9.78
CA GLY A 20 -13.08 -14.23 -10.04
C GLY A 20 -13.65 -13.44 -8.86
N CYS A 21 -12.80 -12.93 -7.97
CA CYS A 21 -13.21 -12.04 -6.88
C CYS A 21 -14.04 -10.87 -7.44
N THR A 22 -15.22 -10.63 -6.86
CA THR A 22 -16.13 -9.55 -7.29
C THR A 22 -16.16 -8.40 -6.30
N GLU A 23 -15.55 -8.59 -5.15
CA GLU A 23 -15.41 -7.60 -4.09
C GLU A 23 -14.45 -6.47 -4.52
N PRO A 24 -14.71 -5.22 -4.08
CA PRO A 24 -13.80 -4.11 -4.35
C PRO A 24 -12.43 -4.34 -3.71
N VAL A 25 -11.36 -4.28 -4.52
CA VAL A 25 -9.97 -4.38 -4.09
C VAL A 25 -9.24 -3.10 -4.46
N THR A 26 -8.65 -2.43 -3.48
CA THR A 26 -7.87 -1.20 -3.72
C THR A 26 -6.42 -1.40 -3.32
N LEU A 27 -5.50 -1.17 -4.26
CA LEU A 27 -4.06 -1.11 -3.98
C LEU A 27 -3.63 0.36 -3.90
N VAL A 28 -3.27 0.82 -2.70
CA VAL A 28 -2.60 2.11 -2.51
C VAL A 28 -1.10 1.86 -2.43
N TYR A 29 -0.35 2.36 -3.42
CA TYR A 29 1.08 2.08 -3.54
C TYR A 29 1.91 3.36 -3.49
N GLY A 30 2.76 3.47 -2.47
CA GLY A 30 3.60 4.64 -2.24
C GLY A 30 5.04 4.44 -2.63
N GLN A 31 5.60 5.42 -3.33
CA GLN A 31 7.02 5.53 -3.60
C GLN A 31 7.48 6.99 -3.51
N ARG A 32 8.78 7.22 -3.57
CA ARG A 32 9.31 8.59 -3.57
C ARG A 32 9.20 9.24 -4.95
N SER A 33 9.57 8.49 -5.98
CA SER A 33 9.60 8.94 -7.37
C SER A 33 8.94 7.92 -8.31
N ARG A 34 8.61 8.35 -9.53
CA ARG A 34 8.01 7.47 -10.54
C ARG A 34 8.88 6.24 -10.88
N ASP A 35 10.19 6.40 -10.93
CA ASP A 35 11.14 5.32 -11.27
C ASP A 35 11.18 4.20 -10.21
N GLU A 36 10.70 4.49 -9.00
CA GLU A 36 10.61 3.52 -7.91
C GLU A 36 9.28 2.73 -7.93
N LEU A 37 8.30 3.12 -8.77
CA LEU A 37 7.04 2.40 -8.92
C LEU A 37 7.22 1.14 -9.77
N TYR A 38 7.66 0.07 -9.11
CA TYR A 38 7.74 -1.25 -9.75
C TYR A 38 6.34 -1.77 -10.11
N TYR A 39 6.20 -2.31 -11.33
CA TYR A 39 4.96 -2.88 -11.86
C TYR A 39 3.80 -1.87 -12.02
N ASP A 40 4.08 -0.56 -12.10
CA ASP A 40 3.06 0.49 -12.32
C ASP A 40 2.17 0.19 -13.54
N ASP A 41 2.78 -0.06 -14.70
CA ASP A 41 2.06 -0.38 -15.94
C ASP A 41 1.18 -1.62 -15.80
N GLU A 42 1.65 -2.63 -15.06
CA GLU A 42 0.92 -3.87 -14.83
C GLU A 42 -0.32 -3.62 -13.95
N PHE A 43 -0.19 -2.90 -12.84
CA PHE A 43 -1.33 -2.58 -11.99
C PHE A 43 -2.33 -1.65 -12.67
N ARG A 44 -1.86 -0.71 -13.50
CA ARG A 44 -2.73 0.13 -14.33
C ARG A 44 -3.52 -0.71 -15.34
N ALA A 45 -2.87 -1.66 -16.02
CA ALA A 45 -3.53 -2.57 -16.93
C ALA A 45 -4.58 -3.43 -16.20
N LEU A 46 -4.24 -3.95 -15.02
CA LEU A 46 -5.20 -4.70 -14.19
C LEU A 46 -6.41 -3.85 -13.80
N ALA A 47 -6.22 -2.59 -13.40
CA ALA A 47 -7.32 -1.69 -13.05
C ALA A 47 -8.21 -1.33 -14.24
N GLN A 48 -7.69 -1.36 -15.46
CA GLN A 48 -8.48 -1.21 -16.68
C GLN A 48 -9.26 -2.48 -17.03
N GLN A 49 -8.70 -3.66 -16.75
CA GLN A 49 -9.31 -4.95 -17.08
C GLN A 49 -10.34 -5.41 -16.03
N HIS A 50 -10.19 -4.98 -14.78
CA HIS A 50 -11.00 -5.45 -13.65
C HIS A 50 -11.70 -4.27 -12.97
N PRO A 51 -13.02 -4.07 -13.17
CA PRO A 51 -13.75 -2.92 -12.62
C PRO A 51 -13.80 -2.90 -11.08
N GLN A 52 -13.59 -4.04 -10.43
CA GLN A 52 -13.50 -4.17 -8.98
C GLN A 52 -12.11 -3.80 -8.43
N PHE A 53 -11.08 -3.72 -9.27
CA PHE A 53 -9.72 -3.39 -8.86
C PHE A 53 -9.42 -1.92 -9.10
N THR A 54 -8.99 -1.22 -8.05
CA THR A 54 -8.56 0.18 -8.12
C THR A 54 -7.11 0.29 -7.71
N TYR A 55 -6.32 1.00 -8.52
CA TYR A 55 -4.91 1.27 -8.26
C TYR A 55 -4.68 2.75 -7.99
N VAL A 56 -4.13 3.07 -6.81
CA VAL A 56 -3.87 4.43 -6.33
C VAL A 56 -2.37 4.59 -6.06
N PRO A 57 -1.56 4.92 -7.07
CA PRO A 57 -0.17 5.25 -6.86
C PRO A 57 -0.02 6.63 -6.21
N SER A 58 0.87 6.74 -5.23
CA SER A 58 1.19 7.97 -4.52
C SER A 58 2.70 8.22 -4.52
N LEU A 59 3.10 9.42 -4.90
CA LEU A 59 4.51 9.82 -4.90
C LEU A 59 4.79 10.93 -3.88
N SER A 60 5.74 10.70 -2.97
CA SER A 60 6.03 11.64 -1.88
C SER A 60 7.06 12.72 -2.22
N ALA A 61 7.91 12.50 -3.22
CA ALA A 61 9.00 13.41 -3.62
C ALA A 61 8.96 13.78 -5.11
N GLU A 62 7.83 13.54 -5.77
CA GLU A 62 7.63 13.90 -7.18
C GLU A 62 7.50 15.43 -7.33
N PRO A 63 8.25 16.08 -8.24
CA PRO A 63 8.20 17.53 -8.42
C PRO A 63 6.80 18.05 -8.77
N GLU A 64 6.39 19.19 -8.21
CA GLU A 64 5.09 19.81 -8.52
C GLU A 64 4.91 20.15 -10.00
N GLY A 65 6.01 20.44 -10.71
CA GLY A 65 6.01 20.73 -12.14
C GLY A 65 6.08 19.52 -13.07
N SER A 66 6.04 18.28 -12.55
CA SER A 66 6.06 17.08 -13.38
C SER A 66 4.68 16.76 -13.98
N ASP A 67 4.67 15.87 -14.98
CA ASP A 67 3.46 15.37 -15.64
C ASP A 67 2.67 14.36 -14.78
N TRP A 68 3.07 14.15 -13.52
CA TRP A 68 2.42 13.20 -12.63
C TRP A 68 0.96 13.59 -12.35
N SER A 69 0.03 12.69 -12.68
CA SER A 69 -1.41 12.90 -12.46
C SER A 69 -1.97 12.07 -11.30
N GLY A 70 -1.14 11.21 -10.68
CA GLY A 70 -1.53 10.39 -9.54
C GLY A 70 -1.53 11.15 -8.21
N ALA A 71 -1.75 10.41 -7.12
CA ALA A 71 -1.73 10.99 -5.78
C ALA A 71 -0.32 11.50 -5.44
N ARG A 72 -0.25 12.58 -4.66
CA ARG A 72 1.00 13.13 -4.13
C ARG A 72 0.99 13.05 -2.62
N GLY A 73 2.16 12.83 -2.04
CA GLY A 73 2.35 12.64 -0.60
C GLY A 73 2.40 11.18 -0.18
N PHE A 74 2.11 10.94 1.09
CA PHE A 74 2.25 9.61 1.70
C PHE A 74 1.02 8.72 1.45
N VAL A 75 1.24 7.40 1.47
CA VAL A 75 0.17 6.40 1.21
C VAL A 75 -1.04 6.54 2.11
N HIS A 76 -0.85 6.90 3.38
CA HIS A 76 -1.96 7.06 4.31
C HIS A 76 -2.84 8.26 3.93
N GLN A 77 -2.25 9.35 3.42
CA GLN A 77 -2.98 10.52 2.92
C GLN A 77 -3.72 10.17 1.62
N ALA A 78 -3.07 9.45 0.71
CA ALA A 78 -3.70 8.98 -0.52
C ALA A 78 -4.88 8.04 -0.24
N ALA A 79 -4.72 7.11 0.72
CA ALA A 79 -5.81 6.25 1.18
C ALA A 79 -6.95 7.06 1.80
N GLN A 80 -6.64 8.02 2.68
CA GLN A 80 -7.64 8.89 3.29
C GLN A 80 -8.43 9.68 2.25
N ALA A 81 -7.76 10.25 1.24
CA ALA A 81 -8.41 10.98 0.17
C ALA A 81 -9.30 10.07 -0.68
N HIS A 82 -8.81 8.86 -1.02
CA HIS A 82 -9.55 7.90 -1.83
C HIS A 82 -10.82 7.40 -1.15
N PHE A 83 -10.73 7.02 0.12
CA PHE A 83 -11.86 6.51 0.91
C PHE A 83 -12.64 7.60 1.65
N GLN A 84 -12.37 8.88 1.38
CA GLN A 84 -13.01 10.02 2.04
C GLN A 84 -12.95 9.95 3.59
N GLY A 85 -11.87 9.38 4.12
CA GLY A 85 -11.66 9.19 5.55
C GLY A 85 -12.57 8.16 6.23
N ASN A 86 -13.27 7.31 5.48
CA ASN A 86 -14.10 6.24 6.04
C ASN A 86 -13.66 4.87 5.50
N PHE A 87 -13.17 4.02 6.40
CA PHE A 87 -12.68 2.68 6.11
C PHE A 87 -13.57 1.59 6.74
N ALA A 88 -14.74 1.94 7.27
CA ALA A 88 -15.64 0.98 7.89
C ALA A 88 -16.07 -0.12 6.90
N GLY A 89 -16.02 -1.38 7.35
CA GLY A 89 -16.40 -2.54 6.53
C GLY A 89 -15.32 -3.03 5.57
N HIS A 90 -14.16 -2.37 5.51
CA HIS A 90 -13.00 -2.84 4.76
C HIS A 90 -12.09 -3.74 5.61
N LYS A 91 -11.11 -4.37 4.95
CA LYS A 91 -9.96 -5.02 5.59
C LYS A 91 -8.70 -4.41 5.00
N ALA A 92 -7.75 -4.04 5.84
CA ALA A 92 -6.51 -3.42 5.41
C ALA A 92 -5.36 -4.41 5.54
N TYR A 93 -4.58 -4.55 4.47
CA TYR A 93 -3.31 -5.29 4.46
C TYR A 93 -2.18 -4.31 4.23
N LEU A 94 -1.29 -4.18 5.21
CA LEU A 94 -0.20 -3.21 5.23
C LEU A 94 1.14 -3.94 5.08
N CYS A 95 1.94 -3.50 4.12
CA CYS A 95 3.29 -4.01 3.90
C CYS A 95 4.21 -2.84 3.60
N GLY A 96 5.21 -2.60 4.44
CA GLY A 96 6.20 -1.55 4.23
C GLY A 96 6.98 -1.21 5.51
N PRO A 97 7.77 -0.13 5.49
CA PRO A 97 8.63 0.23 6.61
C PRO A 97 7.81 0.61 7.85
N PRO A 98 8.32 0.39 9.08
CA PRO A 98 7.56 0.62 10.31
C PRO A 98 6.90 2.01 10.41
N PRO A 99 7.57 3.13 10.08
CA PRO A 99 6.93 4.46 10.15
C PRO A 99 5.74 4.61 9.20
N MET A 100 5.76 3.95 8.05
CA MET A 100 4.65 3.95 7.10
C MET A 100 3.47 3.16 7.66
N VAL A 101 3.74 1.96 8.20
CA VAL A 101 2.71 1.09 8.77
C VAL A 101 2.02 1.78 9.95
N GLU A 102 2.79 2.40 10.85
CA GLU A 102 2.23 3.15 12.00
C GLU A 102 1.32 4.30 11.55
N ALA A 103 1.76 5.10 10.56
CA ALA A 103 0.95 6.19 10.02
C ALA A 103 -0.35 5.69 9.34
N CYS A 104 -0.27 4.56 8.62
CA CYS A 104 -1.43 3.91 8.02
C CYS A 104 -2.41 3.42 9.08
N ILE A 105 -1.94 2.71 10.12
CA ILE A 105 -2.78 2.22 11.22
C ILE A 105 -3.52 3.40 11.86
N ALA A 106 -2.81 4.48 12.21
CA ALA A 106 -3.42 5.66 12.81
C ALA A 106 -4.53 6.26 11.92
N THR A 107 -4.27 6.37 10.61
CA THR A 107 -5.24 6.92 9.65
C THR A 107 -6.45 6.01 9.47
N LEU A 108 -6.23 4.69 9.40
CA LEU A 108 -7.29 3.69 9.29
C LEU A 108 -8.20 3.68 10.52
N MET A 109 -7.63 3.75 11.72
CA MET A 109 -8.37 3.83 12.97
C MET A 109 -9.20 5.11 13.08
N GLN A 110 -8.66 6.25 12.64
CA GLN A 110 -9.43 7.51 12.57
C GLN A 110 -10.65 7.38 11.66
N GLY A 111 -10.54 6.63 10.57
CA GLY A 111 -11.66 6.31 9.68
C GLY A 111 -12.46 5.06 10.05
N ARG A 112 -12.48 4.67 11.33
CA ARG A 112 -13.31 3.59 11.90
C ARG A 112 -12.95 2.17 11.47
N LEU A 113 -11.75 1.93 10.95
CA LEU A 113 -11.22 0.58 10.78
C LEU A 113 -10.47 0.17 12.05
N PHE A 114 -10.99 -0.83 12.75
CA PHE A 114 -10.42 -1.29 14.01
C PHE A 114 -9.30 -2.31 13.77
N GLU A 115 -8.40 -2.46 14.74
CA GLU A 115 -7.21 -3.32 14.65
C GLU A 115 -7.51 -4.77 14.23
N ARG A 116 -8.70 -5.30 14.56
CA ARG A 116 -9.13 -6.65 14.17
C ARG A 116 -9.20 -6.87 12.65
N ASP A 117 -9.36 -5.80 11.88
CA ASP A 117 -9.46 -5.79 10.42
C ASP A 117 -8.21 -5.20 9.75
N ILE A 118 -7.14 -4.97 10.52
CA ILE A 118 -5.85 -4.48 10.04
C ILE A 118 -4.81 -5.59 10.18
N TYR A 119 -4.22 -5.97 9.05
CA TYR A 119 -3.18 -6.99 8.95
C TYR A 119 -1.88 -6.34 8.50
N THR A 120 -0.77 -6.63 9.18
CA THR A 120 0.54 -6.06 8.84
C THR A 120 1.54 -7.18 8.53
N GLU A 121 2.23 -7.09 7.40
CA GLU A 121 3.36 -7.97 7.09
C GLU A 121 4.67 -7.22 7.38
N LYS A 122 5.43 -7.72 8.37
CA LYS A 122 6.75 -7.18 8.71
C LYS A 122 7.80 -7.70 7.73
N PHE A 123 7.89 -7.09 6.55
CA PHE A 123 9.10 -7.20 5.74
C PHE A 123 10.21 -6.38 6.38
N LEU A 124 11.12 -7.06 7.09
CA LEU A 124 12.48 -6.56 7.26
C LEU A 124 13.07 -6.42 5.86
N SER A 125 13.16 -5.20 5.36
CA SER A 125 13.72 -4.97 4.03
C SER A 125 15.24 -5.11 4.10
N ALA A 126 15.90 -5.49 3.00
CA ALA A 126 17.37 -5.50 2.94
C ALA A 126 18.00 -4.10 3.18
N ALA A 127 17.21 -3.03 3.18
CA ALA A 127 17.64 -1.69 3.57
C ALA A 127 17.80 -1.53 5.11
N ASP A 128 17.21 -2.43 5.92
CA ASP A 128 17.45 -2.50 7.36
C ASP A 128 18.80 -3.16 7.71
N ALA A 129 19.58 -3.61 6.71
CA ALA A 129 20.94 -4.13 6.90
C ALA A 129 21.97 -3.03 7.25
N GLN A 130 21.60 -1.74 7.20
CA GLN A 130 22.39 -0.66 7.77
C GLN A 130 21.55 0.17 8.75
N GLY A 131 21.41 -0.34 9.98
CA GLY A 131 21.25 0.56 11.13
C GLY A 131 20.04 0.35 12.03
N ALA A 132 19.74 -0.88 12.45
CA ALA A 132 19.02 -1.07 13.71
C ALA A 132 19.49 -2.36 14.38
N ARG A 133 20.21 -2.22 15.49
CA ARG A 133 20.48 -3.33 16.42
C ARG A 133 19.13 -3.81 16.99
N SER A 134 18.87 -5.12 16.84
CA SER A 134 17.85 -5.96 17.49
C SER A 134 17.66 -5.71 19.00
N PRO A 135 16.72 -6.41 19.68
CA PRO A 135 15.37 -6.88 19.31
C PRO A 135 14.33 -6.41 20.35
N LEU A 136 13.03 -6.57 20.08
CA LEU A 136 12.02 -7.11 21.02
C LEU A 136 10.61 -6.84 20.49
N PHE A 137 9.92 -7.92 20.18
CA PHE A 137 8.49 -7.94 19.93
C PHE A 137 7.74 -7.28 21.10
N LYS A 138 6.88 -6.30 20.81
CA LYS A 138 5.74 -5.96 21.67
C LYS A 138 4.46 -6.09 20.85
N ARG A 139 3.57 -6.96 21.32
CA ARG A 139 2.13 -6.90 21.04
C ARG A 139 1.59 -5.66 21.76
N VAL A 140 0.71 -4.93 21.09
CA VAL A 140 -0.30 -4.11 21.75
C VAL A 140 -1.57 -4.95 21.81
#